data_AF-A0A936DX03-F1
#
_entry.id   AF-A0A936DX03-F1
#
_cell.length_a   1.000
_cell.length_b   1.000
_cell.length_c   1.000
_cell.angle_alpha   90.00
_cell.angle_beta   90.00
_cell.angle_gamma   90.00
#
_symmetry.space_group_name_H-M   'P 1'
#
loop_
_entity.id
_entity.type
_entity.pdbx_description
1 polymer ?
#
loop_
_entity_poly.entity_id
_entity_poly.type
_entity_poly.pdbx_seq_one_letter_code
_entity_poly.pdbx_strand_id
1 'polypeptide(L)'
;MPTFKSRRPAKKRPGPPNNNKMNSNKKGGSGRNPRMADNRPKKKFVSSAGSQSSLENTGMEALYMRKLVESEKTVVVVMTTGESFRGSVRYFDRDVFSLGPSDGSPKIFLRKSSIRYLYEEE
;
A
#
# COMPACT_ATOMS: atom_id res chain seq x y z
N MET A 1 -19.95 -47.50 -34.27
CA MET A 1 -20.07 -47.56 -32.80
C MET A 1 -18.87 -48.29 -32.21
N PRO A 2 -18.12 -47.64 -31.30
CA PRO A 2 -17.43 -48.37 -30.24
C PRO A 2 -17.56 -47.71 -28.85
N THR A 3 -18.22 -48.45 -27.96
CA THR A 3 -17.95 -48.70 -26.53
C THR A 3 -17.27 -47.65 -25.64
N PHE A 4 -18.06 -47.19 -24.65
CA PHE A 4 -17.68 -46.58 -23.37
C PHE A 4 -16.77 -47.51 -22.54
N LYS A 5 -15.73 -46.97 -21.88
CA LYS A 5 -15.09 -47.63 -20.71
C LYS A 5 -14.47 -46.64 -19.71
N SER A 6 -15.01 -46.74 -18.49
CA SER A 6 -14.41 -46.52 -17.16
C SER A 6 -13.91 -45.14 -16.72
N ARG A 7 -14.65 -44.60 -15.74
CA ARG A 7 -14.22 -43.60 -14.74
C ARG A 7 -12.99 -44.11 -13.96
N ARG A 8 -12.00 -43.25 -13.72
CA ARG A 8 -10.96 -43.44 -12.70
C ARG A 8 -10.95 -42.26 -11.72
N PRO A 9 -10.65 -42.51 -10.42
CA PRO A 9 -10.99 -41.64 -9.29
C PRO A 9 -10.04 -40.44 -9.09
N ALA A 10 -10.54 -39.43 -8.39
CA ALA A 10 -9.88 -38.17 -8.05
C ALA A 10 -8.59 -38.35 -7.25
N LYS A 11 -7.50 -37.73 -7.73
CA LYS A 11 -6.20 -37.67 -7.04
C LYS A 11 -6.25 -36.56 -5.99
N LYS A 12 -6.37 -36.94 -4.70
CA LYS A 12 -6.28 -36.04 -3.54
C LYS A 12 -4.92 -35.32 -3.54
N ARG A 13 -4.93 -33.99 -3.48
CA ARG A 13 -3.71 -33.17 -3.31
C ARG A 13 -3.26 -33.24 -1.84
N PRO A 14 -1.96 -33.40 -1.55
CA PRO A 14 -1.46 -33.37 -0.18
C PRO A 14 -1.57 -31.96 0.42
N GLY A 15 -2.07 -31.87 1.65
CA GLY A 15 -2.11 -30.61 2.42
C GLY A 15 -0.74 -30.23 3.01
N PRO A 16 -0.54 -28.95 3.39
CA PRO A 16 0.72 -28.47 3.94
C PRO A 16 1.00 -29.03 5.36
N PRO A 17 2.29 -29.18 5.75
CA PRO A 17 2.66 -29.73 7.05
C PRO A 17 2.36 -28.75 8.18
N ASN A 18 1.64 -29.23 9.21
CA ASN A 18 1.36 -28.50 10.44
C ASN A 18 2.51 -28.72 11.44
N ASN A 19 3.31 -27.68 11.67
CA ASN A 19 4.45 -27.71 12.58
C ASN A 19 4.29 -26.60 13.62
N ASN A 20 3.72 -26.91 14.79
CA ASN A 20 4.42 -26.58 16.03
C ASN A 20 3.91 -27.32 17.26
N LYS A 21 4.91 -27.81 18.00
CA LYS A 21 4.85 -28.70 19.14
C LYS A 21 4.40 -27.97 20.41
N MET A 22 3.69 -28.75 21.22
CA MET A 22 3.65 -28.74 22.69
C MET A 22 4.80 -27.98 23.36
N ASN A 23 4.45 -27.08 24.29
CA ASN A 23 5.34 -26.71 25.38
C ASN A 23 4.64 -27.03 26.71
N SER A 24 4.80 -28.29 27.14
CA SER A 24 4.61 -28.68 28.53
C SER A 24 5.99 -28.71 29.18
N ASN A 25 6.28 -27.77 30.07
CA ASN A 25 7.41 -27.94 30.97
C ASN A 25 7.04 -27.61 32.42
N LYS A 26 7.23 -28.65 33.22
CA LYS A 26 7.01 -28.76 34.67
C LYS A 26 8.36 -28.53 35.37
N LYS A 27 8.31 -28.31 36.69
CA LYS A 27 9.41 -28.17 37.70
C LYS A 27 9.76 -26.69 37.96
N GLY A 28 9.87 -26.17 39.18
CA GLY A 28 10.07 -26.77 40.50
C GLY A 28 11.32 -26.15 41.14
N GLY A 29 11.17 -25.42 42.25
CA GLY A 29 12.20 -25.24 43.28
C GLY A 29 13.12 -24.00 43.25
N SER A 30 13.13 -23.31 44.41
CA SER A 30 14.28 -22.68 45.10
C SER A 30 14.83 -21.31 44.65
N GLY A 31 14.93 -20.41 45.65
CA GLY A 31 16.21 -19.71 45.89
C GLY A 31 16.23 -18.21 45.61
N ARG A 32 16.54 -17.45 46.66
CA ARG A 32 16.74 -15.99 46.68
C ARG A 32 17.99 -15.57 45.89
N ASN A 33 17.95 -14.44 45.19
CA ASN A 33 18.98 -13.39 45.33
C ASN A 33 18.52 -12.04 44.73
N PRO A 34 18.72 -10.91 45.44
CA PRO A 34 18.33 -9.59 44.99
C PRO A 34 19.50 -8.82 44.35
N ARG A 35 19.16 -7.77 43.59
CA ARG A 35 20.01 -6.63 43.15
C ARG A 35 21.07 -6.92 42.09
N MET A 36 20.77 -6.53 40.85
CA MET A 36 21.65 -5.64 40.08
C MET A 36 20.77 -4.67 39.29
N ALA A 37 20.96 -3.37 39.55
CA ALA A 37 20.35 -2.29 38.80
C ALA A 37 20.97 -2.30 37.39
N ASP A 38 20.24 -2.85 36.43
CA ASP A 38 20.59 -2.72 35.02
C ASP A 38 20.36 -1.26 34.64
N ASN A 39 21.46 -0.50 34.58
CA ASN A 39 21.53 0.87 34.12
C ASN A 39 21.36 0.89 32.59
N ARG A 40 20.27 0.29 32.12
CA ARG A 40 19.94 0.20 30.70
C ARG A 40 19.55 1.61 30.27
N PRO A 41 20.32 2.29 29.39
CA PRO A 41 19.90 3.58 28.90
C PRO A 41 18.54 3.39 28.22
N LYS A 42 17.49 3.96 28.83
CA LYS A 42 16.17 4.01 28.22
C LYS A 42 16.37 4.76 26.91
N LYS A 43 16.36 4.01 25.80
CA LYS A 43 16.40 4.53 24.45
C LYS A 43 15.26 5.54 24.39
N LYS A 44 15.60 6.83 24.47
CA LYS A 44 14.61 7.90 24.34
C LYS A 44 14.01 7.68 22.97
N PHE A 45 12.77 7.18 22.93
CA PHE A 45 11.95 7.28 21.75
C PHE A 45 11.80 8.78 21.54
N VAL A 46 12.69 9.34 20.72
CA VAL A 46 12.47 10.63 20.11
C VAL A 46 11.19 10.44 19.32
N SER A 47 10.08 10.86 19.91
CA SER A 47 8.86 11.13 19.17
C SER A 47 9.24 12.27 18.22
N SER A 48 9.80 11.91 17.07
CA SER A 48 10.02 12.85 15.98
C SER A 48 8.64 13.29 15.53
N ALA A 49 8.17 14.36 16.14
CA ALA A 49 7.13 15.18 15.58
C ALA A 49 7.51 15.47 14.12
N GLY A 50 6.71 14.94 13.19
CA GLY A 50 6.77 15.31 11.79
C GLY A 50 7.81 14.61 10.92
N SER A 51 8.02 13.30 11.04
CA SER A 51 8.31 12.57 9.79
C SER A 51 6.99 12.41 9.07
N GLN A 52 6.66 13.34 8.16
CA GLN A 52 5.79 12.96 7.06
C GLN A 52 6.49 11.76 6.42
N SER A 53 6.10 10.54 6.79
CA SER A 53 6.35 9.38 5.97
C SER A 53 5.70 9.76 4.65
N SER A 54 6.51 10.24 3.70
CA SER A 54 6.03 10.82 2.45
C SER A 54 4.95 9.90 1.93
N LEU A 55 3.78 10.43 1.58
CA LEU A 55 2.65 9.61 1.10
C LEU A 55 3.08 8.71 -0.08
N GLU A 56 4.12 9.14 -0.80
CA GLU A 56 4.92 8.40 -1.76
C GLU A 56 5.47 7.07 -1.21
N ASN A 57 6.03 7.06 0.01
CA ASN A 57 6.66 5.90 0.63
C ASN A 57 5.66 4.91 1.23
N THR A 58 4.49 5.39 1.66
CA THR A 58 3.43 4.55 2.24
C THR A 58 2.54 3.92 1.15
N GLY A 59 2.68 4.35 -0.12
CA GLY A 59 1.89 3.86 -1.26
C GLY A 59 0.44 4.38 -1.30
N MET A 60 0.05 5.24 -0.35
CA MET A 60 -1.29 5.82 -0.26
C MET A 60 -1.61 6.70 -1.46
N GLU A 61 -0.61 7.43 -1.98
CA GLU A 61 -0.78 8.23 -3.19
C GLU A 61 -1.11 7.35 -4.40
N ALA A 62 -0.38 6.25 -4.61
CA ALA A 62 -0.63 5.34 -5.72
C ALA A 62 -2.01 4.69 -5.63
N LEU A 63 -2.47 4.35 -4.41
CA LEU A 63 -3.83 3.85 -4.18
C LEU A 63 -4.89 4.91 -4.52
N TYR A 64 -4.66 6.17 -4.14
CA TYR A 64 -5.56 7.27 -4.46
C TYR A 64 -5.62 7.54 -5.96
N MET A 65 -4.47 7.66 -6.62
CA MET A 65 -4.39 7.84 -8.07
C MET A 65 -5.06 6.69 -8.84
N ARG A 66 -4.86 5.44 -8.39
CA ARG A 66 -5.53 4.29 -8.99
C ARG A 66 -7.05 4.40 -8.95
N LYS A 67 -7.61 4.81 -7.81
CA LYS A 67 -9.08 5.00 -7.67
C LYS A 67 -9.60 6.08 -8.61
N LEU A 68 -8.85 7.17 -8.78
CA LEU A 68 -9.22 8.25 -9.70
C LEU A 68 -9.24 7.79 -11.17
N VAL A 69 -8.23 7.00 -11.58
CA VAL A 69 -8.19 6.42 -12.93
C VAL A 69 -9.32 5.41 -13.14
N GLU A 70 -9.54 4.51 -12.19
CA GLU A 70 -10.58 3.48 -12.27
C GLU A 70 -11.99 4.07 -12.30
N SER A 71 -12.21 5.15 -11.55
CA SER A 71 -13.51 5.86 -11.54
C SER A 71 -13.64 6.90 -12.67
N GLU A 72 -12.59 7.07 -13.48
CA GLU A 72 -12.45 8.15 -14.47
C GLU A 72 -12.90 9.53 -13.93
N LYS A 73 -12.59 9.80 -12.66
CA LYS A 73 -13.17 10.94 -11.95
C LYS A 73 -12.59 12.26 -12.49
N THR A 74 -13.47 13.25 -12.66
CA THR A 74 -13.08 14.62 -12.99
C THR A 74 -12.38 15.25 -11.81
N VAL A 75 -11.14 15.70 -12.04
CA VAL A 75 -10.31 16.37 -11.07
C VAL A 75 -9.85 17.71 -11.61
N VAL A 76 -9.59 18.62 -10.68
CA VAL A 76 -8.93 19.90 -10.96
C VAL A 76 -7.53 19.84 -10.38
N VAL A 77 -6.54 20.04 -11.25
CA VAL A 77 -5.13 20.10 -10.88
C VAL A 77 -4.69 21.54 -10.87
N VAL A 78 -4.16 21.99 -9.74
CA VAL A 78 -3.60 23.34 -9.58
C VAL A 78 -2.08 23.26 -9.64
N MET A 79 -1.50 23.97 -10.59
CA MET A 79 -0.06 24.07 -10.76
C MET A 79 0.58 25.03 -9.76
N THR A 80 1.90 24.90 -9.57
CA THR A 80 2.69 25.83 -8.77
C THR A 80 2.70 27.25 -9.34
N THR A 81 2.48 27.40 -10.65
CA THR A 81 2.31 28.68 -11.36
C THR A 81 0.98 29.36 -11.06
N GLY A 82 0.00 28.64 -10.49
CA GLY A 82 -1.36 29.11 -10.25
C GLY A 82 -2.35 28.76 -11.36
N GLU A 83 -1.88 28.18 -12.47
CA GLU A 83 -2.76 27.66 -13.54
C GLU A 83 -3.53 26.43 -13.06
N SER A 84 -4.77 26.26 -13.53
CA SER A 84 -5.60 25.11 -13.20
C SER A 84 -6.07 24.38 -14.44
N PHE A 85 -6.02 23.04 -14.37
CA PHE A 85 -6.45 22.15 -15.44
C PHE A 85 -7.55 21.23 -14.92
N ARG A 86 -8.64 21.15 -15.68
CA ARG A 86 -9.79 20.29 -15.38
C ARG A 86 -9.80 19.10 -16.32
N GLY A 87 -9.95 17.90 -15.79
CA GLY A 87 -10.11 16.69 -16.60
C GLY A 87 -10.02 15.39 -15.82
N SER A 88 -10.00 14.28 -16.53
CA SER A 88 -9.88 12.94 -15.95
C SER A 88 -8.42 12.47 -15.95
N VAL A 89 -7.98 11.81 -14.88
CA VAL A 89 -6.65 11.20 -14.84
C VAL A 89 -6.67 9.93 -15.69
N ARG A 90 -5.85 9.88 -16.73
CA ARG A 90 -5.77 8.72 -17.65
C ARG A 90 -4.56 7.84 -17.39
N TYR A 91 -3.49 8.44 -16.90
CA TYR A 91 -2.25 7.75 -16.59
C TYR A 91 -1.53 8.46 -15.46
N PHE A 92 -0.89 7.69 -14.59
CA PHE A 92 0.01 8.20 -13.56
C PHE A 92 1.23 7.30 -13.45
N ASP A 93 2.36 7.92 -13.18
CA ASP A 93 3.60 7.24 -12.80
C ASP A 93 4.15 7.92 -11.53
N ARG A 94 5.42 7.71 -11.19
CA ARG A 94 6.10 8.35 -10.05
C ARG A 94 6.21 9.85 -10.25
N ASP A 95 6.76 10.29 -11.38
CA ASP A 95 7.10 11.70 -11.61
C ASP A 95 6.14 12.42 -12.56
N VAL A 96 5.33 11.67 -13.29
CA VAL A 96 4.54 12.17 -14.41
C VAL A 96 3.08 11.74 -14.25
N PHE A 97 2.17 12.58 -14.70
CA PHE A 97 0.77 12.21 -14.86
C PHE A 97 0.21 12.76 -16.18
N SER A 98 -0.81 12.07 -16.70
CA SER A 98 -1.54 12.48 -17.90
C SER A 98 -2.99 12.79 -17.55
N LEU A 99 -3.41 13.97 -17.98
CA LEU A 99 -4.76 14.47 -17.82
C LEU A 99 -5.43 14.53 -19.20
N GLY A 100 -6.60 13.90 -19.30
CA GLY A 100 -7.47 13.97 -20.47
C GLY A 100 -8.60 14.94 -20.18
N PRO A 101 -8.58 16.16 -20.76
CA PRO A 101 -9.69 17.09 -20.65
C PRO A 101 -10.96 16.50 -21.29
N SER A 102 -12.13 16.80 -20.72
CA SER A 102 -13.42 16.31 -21.24
C SER A 102 -13.87 17.03 -22.52
N ASP A 103 -13.27 18.17 -22.83
CA ASP A 103 -13.63 19.05 -23.96
C ASP A 103 -13.03 18.59 -25.30
N GLY A 104 -12.41 17.40 -25.34
CA GLY A 104 -11.73 16.89 -26.53
C GLY A 104 -10.42 17.61 -26.87
N SER A 105 -9.98 18.53 -26.02
CA SER A 105 -8.69 19.19 -26.16
C SER A 105 -7.52 18.21 -25.96
N PRO A 106 -6.31 18.56 -26.43
CA PRO A 106 -5.17 17.66 -26.42
C PRO A 106 -4.86 17.13 -25.01
N LYS A 107 -4.38 15.88 -24.95
CA LYS A 107 -3.94 15.27 -23.68
C LYS A 107 -2.78 16.06 -23.12
N ILE A 108 -2.89 16.43 -21.85
CA ILE A 108 -1.86 17.21 -21.17
C ILE A 108 -0.98 16.24 -20.38
N PHE A 109 0.33 16.38 -20.56
CA PHE A 109 1.34 15.67 -19.78
C PHE A 109 1.98 16.64 -18.81
N LEU A 110 1.91 16.32 -17.53
CA LEU A 110 2.33 17.21 -16.47
C LEU A 110 3.27 16.46 -15.52
N ARG A 111 4.31 17.16 -15.06
CA ARG A 111 5.19 16.64 -14.01
C ARG A 111 4.58 16.90 -12.64
N LYS A 112 4.64 15.91 -11.76
CA LYS A 112 4.18 16.06 -10.37
C LYS A 112 4.91 17.15 -9.60
N SER A 113 6.18 17.37 -9.91
CA SER A 113 6.97 18.47 -9.33
C SER A 113 6.37 19.86 -9.57
N SER A 114 5.58 20.02 -10.62
CA SER A 114 4.95 21.30 -10.99
C SER A 114 3.50 21.40 -10.51
N ILE A 115 2.97 20.35 -9.88
CA ILE A 115 1.63 20.34 -9.27
C ILE A 115 1.75 20.83 -7.84
N ARG A 116 0.87 21.74 -7.46
CA ARG A 116 0.75 22.17 -6.06
C ARG A 116 -0.18 21.26 -5.28
N TYR A 117 -1.36 21.01 -5.83
CA TYR A 117 -2.34 20.06 -5.29
C TYR A 117 -3.36 19.71 -6.38
N LEU A 118 -4.13 18.66 -6.13
CA LEU A 118 -5.28 18.28 -6.95
C LEU A 118 -6.47 18.00 -6.04
N TYR A 119 -7.67 18.22 -6.55
CA TYR A 119 -8.91 17.91 -5.85
C TYR A 119 -9.96 17.37 -6.83
N GLU A 120 -10.90 16.61 -6.29
CA GLU A 120 -12.03 16.07 -7.04
C GLU A 120 -13.04 17.19 -7.31
N GLU A 121 -13.51 17.26 -8.54
CA GLU A 121 -14.60 18.14 -8.89
C GLU A 121 -15.93 17.51 -8.48
N GLU A 122 -16.75 18.29 -7.76
CA GLU A 122 -18.06 17.86 -7.23
C GLU A 122 -19.09 17.63 -8.35
#